data_AF-A0A970LGB4-F1
#
_entry.id   AF-A0A970LGB4-F1
#
_cell.length_a   1.000
_cell.length_b   1.000
_cell.length_c   1.000
_cell.angle_alpha   90.00
_cell.angle_beta   90.00
_cell.angle_gamma   90.00
#
_symmetry.space_group_name_H-M   'P 1'
#
loop_
_entity.id
_entity.type
_entity.pdbx_description
1 polymer ?
#
loop_
_entity_poly.entity_id
_entity_poly.type
_entity_poly.pdbx_seq_one_letter_code
_entity_poly.pdbx_strand_id
1 'polypeptide(L)'
;MEDDIVATFLTSRQYQIYSLLRDGNSYREAAAKMGVSVGTIKDGWHRIKKKIDAFNAIEDINEVVEIYNQEINKDLPSGLTLGMAQFLSTHQNMKITKEQAYKQRRRTGYNPKTKTLVRKMTEDEQENCTITTREMIPASIIRIEMEYRSRMRNHDQLDEDMAAMETILRAYGILYSTPAINKLNAKTSKVLRAKEEGYRPTLFEPGDIPPPGSRYIEVSRNEAGEKDYSLWLVPSRVKVKGC
;
A
#
# COMPACT_ATOMS: atom_id res chain seq x y z
N MET A 1 -36.44 -0.46 12.67
CA MET A 1 -35.60 -1.58 12.17
C MET A 1 -35.41 -1.51 10.66
N GLU A 2 -36.44 -1.25 9.85
CA GLU A 2 -36.28 -1.03 8.39
C GLU A 2 -35.45 0.23 8.05
N ASP A 3 -35.58 1.29 8.86
CA ASP A 3 -34.90 2.58 8.64
C ASP A 3 -33.36 2.50 8.70
N ASP A 4 -32.80 1.65 9.56
CA ASP A 4 -31.35 1.48 9.69
C ASP A 4 -30.76 0.68 8.51
N ILE A 5 -31.53 -0.24 7.94
CA ILE A 5 -31.11 -1.04 6.78
C ILE A 5 -31.06 -0.13 5.54
N VAL A 6 -32.10 0.68 5.31
CA VAL A 6 -32.12 1.61 4.18
C VAL A 6 -31.00 2.65 4.28
N ALA A 7 -30.65 3.09 5.49
CA ALA A 7 -29.52 3.98 5.74
C ALA A 7 -28.16 3.38 5.32
N THR A 8 -27.98 2.05 5.44
CA THR A 8 -26.75 1.38 4.96
C THR A 8 -26.67 1.23 3.44
N PHE A 9 -27.78 1.18 2.71
CA PHE A 9 -27.81 0.98 1.25
C PHE A 9 -27.84 2.29 0.42
N LEU A 10 -28.17 3.40 1.06
CA LEU A 10 -28.21 4.72 0.44
C LEU A 10 -26.93 5.51 0.75
N THR A 11 -26.44 6.28 -0.22
CA THR A 11 -25.34 7.23 0.06
C THR A 11 -25.86 8.34 0.97
N SER A 12 -24.98 9.01 1.73
CA SER A 12 -25.38 10.09 2.67
C SER A 12 -26.26 11.15 2.00
N ARG A 13 -26.01 11.46 0.73
CA ARG A 13 -26.81 12.41 -0.06
C ARG A 13 -28.16 11.85 -0.50
N GLN A 14 -28.24 10.55 -0.81
CA GLN A 14 -29.49 9.88 -1.13
C GLN A 14 -30.37 9.73 0.11
N TYR A 15 -29.77 9.45 1.25
CA TYR A 15 -30.47 9.37 2.53
C TYR A 15 -31.10 10.71 2.92
N GLN A 16 -30.40 11.83 2.74
CA GLN A 16 -30.96 13.17 2.96
C GLN A 16 -32.15 13.48 2.04
N ILE A 17 -32.08 13.07 0.76
CA ILE A 17 -33.21 13.22 -0.17
C ILE A 17 -34.38 12.35 0.27
N TYR A 18 -34.10 11.12 0.69
CA TYR A 18 -35.09 10.15 1.16
C TYR A 18 -35.81 10.65 2.42
N SER A 19 -35.08 11.15 3.43
CA SER A 19 -35.66 11.67 4.67
C SER A 19 -36.56 12.87 4.39
N LEU A 20 -36.10 13.83 3.60
CA LEU A 20 -36.89 15.03 3.26
C LEU A 20 -38.18 14.69 2.51
N LEU A 21 -38.16 13.73 1.59
CA LEU A 21 -39.35 13.31 0.86
C LEU A 21 -40.29 12.44 1.70
N ARG A 22 -39.75 11.66 2.65
CA ARG A 22 -40.54 10.90 3.61
C ARG A 22 -41.28 11.82 4.59
N ASP A 23 -40.64 12.91 5.00
CA ASP A 23 -41.23 13.95 5.86
C ASP A 23 -42.32 14.78 5.15
N GLY A 24 -42.72 14.41 3.93
CA GLY A 24 -43.81 15.03 3.18
C GLY A 24 -43.42 16.31 2.43
N ASN A 25 -42.13 16.66 2.35
CA ASN A 25 -41.70 17.83 1.59
C ASN A 25 -41.89 17.58 0.09
N SER A 26 -42.33 18.61 -0.64
CA SER A 26 -42.37 18.58 -2.10
C SER A 26 -40.96 18.60 -2.70
N TYR A 27 -40.81 18.15 -3.95
CA TYR A 27 -39.51 18.19 -4.64
C TYR A 27 -38.90 19.60 -4.71
N ARG A 28 -39.73 20.66 -4.71
CA ARG A 28 -39.27 22.06 -4.70
C ARG A 28 -38.73 22.46 -3.34
N GLU A 29 -39.40 22.06 -2.26
CA GLU A 29 -38.96 22.34 -0.89
C GLU A 29 -37.70 21.54 -0.53
N ALA A 30 -37.61 20.27 -0.94
CA ALA A 30 -36.41 19.46 -0.78
C ALA A 30 -35.22 20.07 -1.56
N ALA A 31 -35.46 20.55 -2.77
CA ALA A 31 -34.46 21.23 -3.58
C ALA A 31 -33.97 22.53 -2.91
N ALA A 32 -34.89 23.33 -2.35
CA ALA A 32 -34.56 24.56 -1.62
C ALA A 32 -33.75 24.27 -0.35
N LYS A 33 -34.16 23.27 0.45
CA LYS A 33 -33.46 22.86 1.68
C LYS A 33 -32.05 22.33 1.42
N MET A 34 -31.85 21.64 0.30
CA MET A 34 -30.54 21.09 -0.08
C MET A 34 -29.69 22.01 -0.94
N GLY A 35 -30.22 23.17 -1.39
CA GLY A 35 -29.51 24.07 -2.30
C GLY A 35 -29.20 23.47 -3.67
N VAL A 36 -30.08 22.61 -4.19
CA VAL A 36 -29.88 21.91 -5.48
C VAL A 36 -31.05 22.16 -6.43
N SER A 37 -30.87 21.82 -7.71
CA SER A 37 -31.98 21.90 -8.68
C SER A 37 -33.03 20.81 -8.42
N VAL A 38 -34.31 21.14 -8.71
CA VAL A 38 -35.43 20.19 -8.62
C VAL A 38 -35.18 18.93 -9.47
N GLY A 39 -34.51 19.08 -10.62
CA GLY A 39 -34.11 17.95 -11.47
C GLY A 39 -33.18 16.99 -10.73
N THR A 40 -32.22 17.51 -9.97
CA THR A 40 -31.28 16.70 -9.18
C THR A 40 -32.00 15.87 -8.11
N ILE A 41 -33.03 16.44 -7.48
CA ILE A 41 -33.88 15.73 -6.51
C ILE A 41 -34.69 14.62 -7.19
N LYS A 42 -35.29 14.90 -8.36
CA LYS A 42 -36.05 13.90 -9.12
C LYS A 42 -35.17 12.73 -9.57
N ASP A 43 -33.98 13.01 -10.09
CA ASP A 43 -33.02 11.99 -10.50
C ASP A 43 -32.53 11.17 -9.30
N GLY A 44 -32.28 11.85 -8.17
CA GLY A 44 -31.94 11.21 -6.90
C GLY A 44 -33.05 10.26 -6.43
N TRP A 45 -34.29 10.72 -6.45
CA TRP A 45 -35.47 9.94 -6.04
C TRP A 45 -35.72 8.74 -6.96
N HIS A 46 -35.57 8.90 -8.27
CA HIS A 46 -35.68 7.79 -9.21
C HIS A 46 -34.66 6.69 -8.94
N ARG A 47 -33.40 7.07 -8.63
CA ARG A 47 -32.35 6.12 -8.26
C ARG A 47 -32.61 5.44 -6.92
N ILE A 48 -33.18 6.17 -5.95
CA ILE A 48 -33.58 5.62 -4.65
C ILE A 48 -34.70 4.59 -4.82
N LYS A 49 -35.75 4.91 -5.59
CA LYS A 49 -36.83 3.96 -5.91
C LYS A 49 -36.30 2.69 -6.55
N LYS A 50 -35.44 2.81 -7.56
CA LYS A 50 -34.82 1.64 -8.21
C LYS A 50 -34.04 0.75 -7.24
N LYS A 51 -33.38 1.33 -6.23
CA LYS A 51 -32.67 0.58 -5.18
C LYS A 51 -33.64 -0.11 -4.21
N ILE A 52 -34.74 0.54 -3.85
CA ILE A 52 -35.77 -0.03 -2.98
C ILE A 52 -36.51 -1.16 -3.70
N ASP A 53 -36.86 -0.98 -4.97
CA ASP A 53 -37.51 -2.01 -5.79
C ASP A 53 -36.59 -3.22 -5.98
N ALA A 54 -35.28 -2.99 -6.20
CA ALA A 54 -34.29 -4.06 -6.26
C ALA A 54 -34.11 -4.78 -4.92
N PHE A 55 -34.28 -4.10 -3.79
CA PHE A 55 -34.24 -4.71 -2.46
C PHE A 55 -35.49 -5.55 -2.19
N ASN A 56 -36.67 -5.04 -2.56
CA ASN A 56 -37.94 -5.73 -2.34
C ASN A 56 -38.16 -6.92 -3.29
N ALA A 57 -37.46 -6.97 -4.43
CA ALA A 57 -37.50 -8.10 -5.37
C ALA A 57 -36.62 -9.29 -4.94
N ILE A 58 -35.86 -9.17 -3.84
CA ILE A 58 -35.00 -10.22 -3.32
C ILE A 58 -35.80 -11.01 -2.27
N GLU A 59 -36.41 -12.14 -2.68
CA GLU A 59 -37.13 -13.03 -1.76
C GLU A 59 -36.19 -13.87 -0.87
N ASP A 60 -34.94 -14.10 -1.29
CA ASP A 60 -33.92 -14.75 -0.44
C ASP A 60 -32.51 -14.20 -0.74
N ILE A 61 -31.95 -13.46 0.22
CA ILE A 61 -30.66 -12.74 0.08
C ILE A 61 -29.49 -13.73 -0.16
N ASN A 62 -29.62 -14.97 0.31
CA ASN A 62 -28.57 -15.97 0.18
C ASN A 62 -28.50 -16.58 -1.23
N GLU A 63 -29.65 -16.76 -1.88
CA GLU A 63 -29.73 -17.33 -3.24
C GLU A 63 -29.16 -16.37 -4.30
N VAL A 64 -29.37 -15.05 -4.12
CA VAL A 64 -28.81 -14.02 -5.01
C VAL A 64 -27.29 -13.95 -4.91
N VAL A 65 -26.72 -14.11 -3.70
CA VAL A 65 -25.27 -14.14 -3.51
C VAL A 65 -24.67 -15.39 -4.16
N GLU A 66 -25.33 -16.55 -4.06
CA GLU A 66 -24.88 -17.78 -4.69
C GLU A 66 -24.98 -17.75 -6.23
N ILE A 67 -26.09 -17.27 -6.79
CA ILE A 67 -26.27 -17.15 -8.24
C ILE A 67 -25.29 -16.13 -8.82
N TYR A 68 -25.09 -14.98 -8.17
CA TYR A 68 -24.13 -13.97 -8.60
C TYR A 68 -22.68 -14.49 -8.56
N ASN A 69 -22.33 -15.25 -7.53
CA ASN A 69 -21.02 -15.89 -7.44
C ASN A 69 -20.84 -16.98 -8.52
N GLN A 70 -21.89 -17.75 -8.84
CA GLN A 70 -21.82 -18.80 -9.86
C GLN A 70 -21.76 -18.23 -11.29
N GLU A 71 -22.51 -17.16 -11.60
CA GLU A 71 -22.46 -16.53 -12.92
C GLU A 71 -21.13 -15.84 -13.19
N ILE A 72 -20.56 -15.13 -12.20
CA ILE A 72 -19.26 -14.48 -12.37
C ILE A 72 -18.12 -15.49 -12.52
N ASN A 73 -18.23 -16.66 -11.88
CA ASN A 73 -17.21 -17.70 -11.98
C ASN A 73 -17.27 -18.52 -13.28
N LYS A 74 -18.33 -18.41 -14.10
CA LYS A 74 -18.43 -19.09 -15.40
C LYS A 74 -17.59 -18.42 -16.50
N ASP A 75 -17.41 -17.10 -16.42
CA ASP A 75 -16.71 -16.31 -17.45
C ASP A 75 -15.24 -16.02 -17.11
N LEU A 76 -14.77 -16.48 -15.95
CA LEU A 76 -13.38 -16.32 -15.54
C LEU A 76 -12.51 -17.42 -16.17
N PRO A 77 -11.37 -17.07 -16.81
CA PRO A 77 -10.40 -18.06 -17.27
C PRO A 77 -9.98 -18.95 -16.09
N SER A 78 -10.03 -20.28 -16.29
CA SER A 78 -9.82 -21.25 -15.22
C SER A 78 -8.56 -20.94 -14.40
N GLY A 79 -8.74 -20.64 -13.12
CA GLY A 79 -7.67 -20.42 -12.15
C GLY A 79 -7.48 -18.98 -11.66
N LEU A 80 -8.23 -17.98 -12.15
CA LEU A 80 -8.21 -16.64 -11.56
C LEU A 80 -9.34 -16.44 -10.55
N THR A 81 -8.96 -15.94 -9.36
CA THR A 81 -9.92 -15.49 -8.35
C THR A 81 -10.48 -14.11 -8.72
N LEU A 82 -11.70 -13.81 -8.26
CA LEU A 82 -12.40 -12.54 -8.49
C LEU A 82 -11.51 -11.32 -8.18
N GLY A 83 -10.76 -11.37 -7.08
CA GLY A 83 -9.85 -10.29 -6.68
C GLY A 83 -8.72 -10.05 -7.68
N MET A 84 -8.18 -11.12 -8.29
CA MET A 84 -7.14 -11.01 -9.32
C MET A 84 -7.72 -10.46 -10.63
N ALA A 85 -8.93 -10.88 -11.02
CA ALA A 85 -9.59 -10.37 -12.22
C ALA A 85 -9.98 -8.89 -12.09
N GLN A 86 -10.45 -8.48 -10.91
CA GLN A 86 -10.81 -7.10 -10.61
C GLN A 86 -9.58 -6.20 -10.54
N PHE A 87 -8.46 -6.70 -9.99
CA PHE A 87 -7.17 -6.02 -10.05
C PHE A 87 -6.72 -5.80 -11.50
N LEU A 88 -6.79 -6.82 -12.35
CA LEU A 88 -6.40 -6.71 -13.76
C LEU A 88 -7.35 -5.84 -14.60
N SER A 89 -8.66 -5.83 -14.31
CA SER A 89 -9.64 -5.04 -15.05
C SER A 89 -9.53 -3.54 -14.76
N THR A 90 -9.08 -3.15 -13.56
CA THR A 90 -8.81 -1.73 -13.26
C THR A 90 -7.69 -1.11 -14.11
N HIS A 91 -6.84 -1.94 -14.74
CA HIS A 91 -5.74 -1.47 -15.58
C HIS A 91 -6.07 -1.33 -17.08
N GLN A 92 -7.22 -1.82 -17.58
CA GLN A 92 -7.50 -1.83 -19.02
C GLN A 92 -8.30 -0.64 -19.57
N ASN A 93 -8.88 0.22 -18.72
CA ASN A 93 -9.66 1.38 -19.18
C ASN A 93 -8.88 2.71 -19.16
N MET A 94 -7.64 2.71 -19.68
CA MET A 94 -6.87 3.95 -19.93
C MET A 94 -7.03 4.48 -21.36
N LYS A 95 -8.27 4.64 -21.86
CA LYS A 95 -8.53 5.47 -23.04
C LYS A 95 -8.90 6.88 -22.62
N ILE A 96 -7.89 7.69 -22.34
CA ILE A 96 -8.05 9.13 -22.11
C ILE A 96 -8.25 9.80 -23.48
N THR A 97 -9.36 10.52 -23.66
CA THR A 97 -9.57 11.33 -24.88
C THR A 97 -8.51 12.43 -24.95
N LYS A 98 -8.08 12.84 -26.15
CA LYS A 98 -7.02 13.86 -26.32
C LYS A 98 -7.31 15.16 -25.55
N GLU A 99 -8.58 15.50 -25.38
CA GLU A 99 -9.03 16.69 -24.68
C GLU A 99 -8.92 16.56 -23.14
N GLN A 100 -9.30 15.40 -22.58
CA GLN A 100 -9.07 15.09 -21.17
C GLN A 100 -7.58 14.97 -20.85
N ALA A 101 -6.78 14.40 -21.76
CA ALA A 101 -5.33 14.35 -21.63
C ALA A 101 -4.72 15.77 -21.64
N TYR A 102 -5.23 16.68 -22.48
CA TYR A 102 -4.78 18.08 -22.49
C TYR A 102 -5.11 18.82 -21.18
N LYS A 103 -6.33 18.65 -20.66
CA LYS A 103 -6.74 19.23 -19.38
C LYS A 103 -5.93 18.65 -18.21
N GLN A 104 -5.68 17.34 -18.20
CA GLN A 104 -4.81 16.71 -17.21
C GLN A 104 -3.35 17.20 -17.32
N ARG A 105 -2.79 17.32 -18.53
CA ARG A 105 -1.42 17.84 -18.75
C ARG A 105 -1.21 19.24 -18.17
N ARG A 106 -2.22 20.12 -18.29
CA ARG A 106 -2.18 21.46 -17.69
C ARG A 106 -2.23 21.41 -16.16
N ARG A 107 -3.00 20.49 -15.59
CA ARG A 107 -3.11 20.30 -14.13
C ARG A 107 -1.86 19.64 -13.52
N THR A 108 -1.22 18.73 -14.24
CA THR A 108 -0.12 17.91 -13.70
C THR A 108 1.27 18.45 -14.05
N GLY A 109 1.35 19.54 -14.82
CA GLY A 109 2.61 20.17 -15.24
C GLY A 109 3.51 19.26 -16.08
N TYR A 110 2.90 18.45 -16.96
CA TYR A 110 3.64 17.57 -17.86
C TYR A 110 4.43 18.36 -18.91
N ASN A 111 5.76 18.20 -18.93
CA ASN A 111 6.63 18.79 -19.95
C ASN A 111 6.82 17.81 -21.12
N PRO A 112 6.29 18.11 -22.32
CA PRO A 112 6.36 17.21 -23.47
C PRO A 112 7.76 17.05 -24.06
N LYS A 113 8.67 18.02 -23.85
CA LYS A 113 10.03 17.95 -24.37
C LYS A 113 10.88 16.95 -23.58
N THR A 114 10.74 16.95 -22.27
CA THR A 114 11.50 16.07 -21.36
C THR A 114 10.74 14.80 -20.98
N LYS A 115 9.47 14.66 -21.41
CA LYS A 115 8.55 13.58 -21.03
C LYS A 115 8.43 13.39 -19.52
N THR A 116 8.63 14.45 -18.74
CA THR A 116 8.58 14.43 -17.28
C THR A 116 7.34 15.15 -16.77
N LEU A 117 6.68 14.56 -15.78
CA LEU A 117 5.57 15.15 -15.04
C LEU A 117 6.14 15.99 -13.90
N VAL A 118 6.02 17.31 -13.97
CA VAL A 118 6.41 18.20 -12.87
C VAL A 118 5.15 18.82 -12.31
N ARG A 119 4.55 18.17 -11.31
CA ARG A 119 3.39 18.74 -10.60
C ARG A 119 3.81 20.07 -9.98
N LYS A 120 3.15 21.16 -10.36
CA LYS A 120 3.22 22.43 -9.65
C LYS A 120 2.08 22.49 -8.65
N MET A 121 2.41 22.88 -7.42
CA MET A 121 1.43 23.09 -6.35
C MET A 121 0.44 24.19 -6.77
N THR A 122 -0.85 24.01 -6.52
CA THR A 122 -1.87 25.05 -6.79
C THR A 122 -1.87 26.12 -5.69
N GLU A 123 -2.39 27.31 -5.97
CA GLU A 123 -2.45 28.42 -5.01
C GLU A 123 -3.19 28.01 -3.72
N ASP A 124 -4.33 27.32 -3.83
CA ASP A 124 -5.05 26.74 -2.69
C ASP A 124 -4.23 25.71 -1.88
N GLU A 125 -3.32 24.97 -2.54
CA GLU A 125 -2.44 24.00 -1.86
C GLU A 125 -1.28 24.71 -1.17
N GLN A 126 -0.79 25.82 -1.74
CA GLN A 126 0.24 26.66 -1.13
C GLN A 126 -0.28 27.35 0.13
N GLU A 127 -1.52 27.84 0.13
CA GLU A 127 -2.13 28.49 1.30
C GLU A 127 -2.42 27.48 2.44
N ASN A 128 -2.80 26.25 2.09
CA ASN A 128 -2.99 25.16 3.05
C ASN A 128 -1.68 24.52 3.52
N CYS A 129 -0.56 24.85 2.88
CA CYS A 129 0.77 24.50 3.34
C CYS A 129 1.12 25.38 4.55
N THR A 130 0.50 25.07 5.69
CA THR A 130 1.03 25.50 6.99
C THR A 130 2.41 24.87 7.11
N ILE A 131 3.45 25.65 6.79
CA ILE A 131 4.83 25.29 7.10
C ILE A 131 4.86 25.30 8.62
N THR A 132 4.61 24.14 9.22
CA THR A 132 4.84 23.93 10.64
C THR A 132 6.27 24.37 10.87
N THR A 133 6.42 25.44 11.64
CA THR A 133 7.72 25.97 12.05
C THR A 133 8.55 24.78 12.50
N ARG A 134 9.63 24.49 11.76
CA ARG A 134 10.61 23.42 11.98
C ARG A 134 10.41 22.79 13.35
N GLU A 135 9.74 21.64 13.41
CA GLU A 135 9.87 20.80 14.59
C GLU A 135 11.37 20.59 14.76
N MET A 136 11.95 21.17 15.81
CA MET A 136 13.38 21.04 16.05
C MET A 136 13.66 19.54 16.09
N ILE A 137 14.58 19.09 15.23
CA ILE A 137 15.03 17.69 15.23
C ILE A 137 15.40 17.36 16.68
N PRO A 138 14.78 16.32 17.28
CA PRO A 138 15.03 16.02 18.68
C PRO A 138 16.52 15.81 18.95
N ALA A 139 17.02 16.27 20.09
CA ALA A 139 18.44 16.16 20.44
C ALA A 139 18.94 14.71 20.44
N SER A 140 18.07 13.74 20.71
CA SER A 140 18.35 12.31 20.59
C SER A 140 18.70 11.89 19.15
N ILE A 141 18.00 12.43 18.15
CA ILE A 141 18.25 12.13 16.74
C ILE A 141 19.59 12.71 16.29
N ILE A 142 19.94 13.90 16.77
CA ILE A 142 21.26 14.51 16.53
C ILE A 142 22.37 13.61 17.09
N ARG A 143 22.18 13.04 18.29
CA ARG A 143 23.15 12.08 18.87
C ARG A 143 23.31 10.82 18.00
N ILE A 144 22.21 10.28 17.50
CA ILE A 144 22.23 9.12 16.59
C ILE A 144 22.97 9.46 15.29
N GLU A 145 22.76 10.65 14.74
CA GLU A 145 23.46 11.09 13.53
C GLU A 145 24.97 11.22 13.76
N MET A 146 25.38 11.80 14.89
CA MET A 146 26.79 11.90 15.27
C MET A 146 27.45 10.54 15.40
N GLU A 147 26.79 9.59 16.07
CA GLU A 147 27.27 8.22 16.22
C GLU A 147 27.39 7.50 14.87
N TYR A 148 26.35 7.56 14.04
CA TYR A 148 26.34 6.97 12.71
C TYR A 148 27.47 7.52 11.82
N ARG A 149 27.69 8.84 11.83
CA ARG A 149 28.81 9.46 11.10
C ARG A 149 30.17 9.07 11.66
N SER A 150 30.27 8.86 12.97
CA SER A 150 31.49 8.37 13.61
C SER A 150 31.85 6.98 13.08
N ARG A 151 30.90 6.04 13.13
CA ARG A 151 31.06 4.67 12.64
C ARG A 151 31.37 4.61 11.14
N MET A 152 30.69 5.44 10.35
CA MET A 152 30.98 5.56 8.91
C MET A 152 32.41 6.03 8.62
N ARG A 153 32.96 6.96 9.41
CA ARG A 153 34.34 7.44 9.25
C ARG A 153 35.37 6.41 9.69
N ASN A 154 35.03 5.60 10.68
CA ASN A 154 35.90 4.52 11.16
C ASN A 154 35.86 3.28 10.26
N HIS A 155 35.04 3.29 9.20
CA HIS A 155 34.81 2.15 8.32
C HIS A 155 34.34 0.90 9.07
N ASP A 156 33.51 1.10 10.08
CA ASP A 156 32.91 0.00 10.84
C ASP A 156 32.03 -0.87 9.93
N GLN A 157 31.80 -2.11 10.38
CA GLN A 157 30.98 -3.04 9.60
C GLN A 157 29.54 -2.51 9.50
N LEU A 158 28.99 -2.55 8.28
CA LEU A 158 27.58 -2.30 8.03
C LEU A 158 26.76 -3.48 8.58
N ASP A 159 26.37 -3.36 9.84
CA ASP A 159 25.64 -4.31 10.68
C ASP A 159 24.16 -3.90 10.85
N GLU A 160 23.44 -4.63 11.71
CA GLU A 160 22.03 -4.38 12.00
C GLU A 160 21.81 -3.06 12.76
N ASP A 161 22.72 -2.70 13.66
CA ASP A 161 22.69 -1.45 14.40
C ASP A 161 22.80 -0.24 13.45
N MET A 162 23.73 -0.29 12.50
CA MET A 162 23.87 0.74 11.47
C MET A 162 22.61 0.86 10.60
N ALA A 163 21.97 -0.27 10.26
CA ALA A 163 20.70 -0.26 9.52
C ALA A 163 19.54 0.34 10.33
N ALA A 164 19.50 0.11 11.65
CA ALA A 164 18.53 0.71 12.55
C ALA A 164 18.73 2.24 12.65
N MET A 165 19.97 2.70 12.80
CA MET A 165 20.30 4.13 12.80
C MET A 165 19.89 4.79 11.48
N GLU A 166 20.20 4.17 10.33
CA GLU A 166 19.80 4.66 9.02
C GLU A 166 18.28 4.78 8.87
N THR A 167 17.53 3.83 9.43
CA THR A 167 16.06 3.81 9.35
C THR A 167 15.48 5.02 10.08
N ILE A 168 15.97 5.29 11.28
CA ILE A 168 15.58 6.44 12.10
C ILE A 168 15.96 7.75 11.38
N LEU A 169 17.22 7.89 10.96
CA LEU A 169 17.71 9.12 10.33
C LEU A 169 17.04 9.41 8.98
N ARG A 170 16.64 8.38 8.23
CA ARG A 170 15.89 8.52 6.98
C ARG A 170 14.45 8.95 7.23
N ALA A 171 13.79 8.45 8.29
CA ALA A 171 12.45 8.87 8.67
C ALA A 171 12.39 10.37 9.01
N TYR A 172 13.45 10.90 9.64
CA TYR A 172 13.61 12.33 9.91
C TYR A 172 14.17 13.14 8.72
N GLY A 173 14.41 12.52 7.56
CA GLY A 173 14.91 13.20 6.37
C GLY A 173 16.35 13.71 6.47
N ILE A 174 17.14 13.20 7.42
CA ILE A 174 18.53 13.62 7.65
C ILE A 174 19.47 12.93 6.67
N LEU A 175 19.21 11.65 6.37
CA LEU A 175 19.98 10.86 5.42
C LEU A 175 19.20 10.60 4.13
N TYR A 176 19.89 10.76 3.00
CA TYR A 176 19.37 10.40 1.67
C TYR A 176 19.83 9.00 1.23
N SER A 177 21.05 8.62 1.59
CA SER A 177 21.64 7.31 1.26
C SER A 177 21.59 6.39 2.47
N THR A 178 21.27 5.10 2.23
CA THR A 178 21.11 4.07 3.28
C THR A 178 21.78 2.75 2.89
N PRO A 179 23.13 2.72 2.85
CA PRO A 179 23.89 1.52 2.47
C PRO A 179 23.72 0.33 3.42
N ALA A 180 23.59 0.53 4.74
CA ALA A 180 23.41 -0.56 5.69
C ALA A 180 22.04 -1.24 5.52
N ILE A 181 20.96 -0.46 5.35
CA ILE A 181 19.62 -0.98 5.02
C ILE A 181 19.66 -1.75 3.69
N ASN A 182 20.30 -1.20 2.66
CA ASN A 182 20.39 -1.87 1.36
C ASN A 182 21.12 -3.21 1.47
N LYS A 183 22.21 -3.26 2.24
CA LYS A 183 22.96 -4.49 2.51
C LYS A 183 22.11 -5.50 3.28
N LEU A 184 21.40 -5.06 4.31
CA LEU A 184 20.51 -5.92 5.10
C LEU A 184 19.38 -6.50 4.23
N ASN A 185 18.70 -5.66 3.45
CA ASN A 185 17.64 -6.09 2.54
C ASN A 185 18.12 -7.08 1.48
N ALA A 186 19.35 -6.91 0.97
CA ALA A 186 19.95 -7.85 0.04
C ALA A 186 20.18 -9.23 0.70
N LYS A 187 20.64 -9.26 1.96
CA LYS A 187 20.78 -10.50 2.74
C LYS A 187 19.42 -11.16 2.96
N THR A 188 18.44 -10.43 3.47
CA THR A 188 17.09 -10.96 3.73
C THR A 188 16.43 -11.50 2.47
N SER A 189 16.55 -10.78 1.35
CA SER A 189 16.05 -11.23 0.05
C SER A 189 16.70 -12.52 -0.41
N LYS A 190 18.02 -12.67 -0.20
CA LYS A 190 18.75 -13.90 -0.55
C LYS A 190 18.28 -15.08 0.30
N VAL A 191 18.05 -14.88 1.59
CA VAL A 191 17.53 -15.91 2.50
C VAL A 191 16.11 -16.33 2.13
N LEU A 192 15.23 -15.37 1.83
CA LEU A 192 13.85 -15.64 1.45
C LEU A 192 13.76 -16.45 0.13
N ARG A 193 14.49 -16.04 -0.91
CA ARG A 193 14.56 -16.81 -2.17
C ARG A 193 15.12 -18.21 -1.96
N ALA A 194 16.16 -18.33 -1.14
CA ALA A 194 16.75 -19.62 -0.84
C ALA A 194 15.77 -20.55 -0.12
N LYS A 195 14.92 -20.01 0.76
CA LYS A 195 13.84 -20.76 1.42
C LYS A 195 12.84 -21.33 0.42
N GLU A 196 12.45 -20.54 -0.59
CA GLU A 196 11.58 -21.00 -1.69
C GLU A 196 12.24 -22.09 -2.56
N GLU A 197 13.55 -21.97 -2.80
CA GLU A 197 14.36 -22.99 -3.51
C GLU A 197 14.62 -24.26 -2.68
N GLY A 198 14.13 -24.33 -1.44
CA GLY A 198 14.30 -25.50 -0.57
C GLY A 198 15.64 -25.53 0.17
N TYR A 199 16.25 -24.38 0.46
CA TYR A 199 17.41 -24.25 1.34
C TYR A 199 16.99 -23.74 2.72
N ARG A 200 17.72 -24.15 3.76
CA ARG A 200 17.56 -23.69 5.14
C ARG A 200 18.80 -22.91 5.60
N PRO A 201 18.64 -21.72 6.21
CA PRO A 201 19.75 -21.04 6.86
C PRO A 201 20.20 -21.85 8.09
N THR A 202 21.49 -22.15 8.18
CA THR A 202 22.09 -22.94 9.27
C THR A 202 23.39 -22.26 9.72
N LEU A 203 23.60 -22.21 11.03
CA LEU A 203 24.81 -21.69 11.66
C LEU A 203 25.85 -22.81 11.76
N PHE A 204 27.10 -22.49 11.43
CA PHE A 204 28.25 -23.40 11.51
C PHE A 204 29.32 -22.78 12.41
N GLU A 205 29.82 -23.56 13.35
CA GLU A 205 30.88 -23.15 14.27
C GLU A 205 32.24 -23.05 13.56
N PRO A 206 33.24 -22.40 14.17
CA PRO A 206 34.57 -22.22 13.57
C PRO A 206 35.26 -23.57 13.40
N GLY A 207 35.32 -24.06 12.15
CA GLY A 207 35.97 -25.34 11.81
C GLY A 207 35.01 -26.35 11.18
N ASP A 208 33.70 -26.15 11.29
CA ASP A 208 32.74 -27.02 10.63
C ASP A 208 32.67 -26.75 9.13
N ILE A 209 32.64 -27.84 8.35
CA ILE A 209 32.58 -27.77 6.90
C ILE A 209 31.12 -27.90 6.45
N PRO A 210 30.57 -26.90 5.74
CA PRO A 210 29.20 -26.99 5.24
C PRO A 210 29.10 -28.09 4.17
N PRO A 211 27.95 -28.79 4.08
CA PRO A 211 27.78 -29.85 3.10
C PRO A 211 27.84 -29.32 1.66
N PRO A 212 28.20 -30.17 0.67
CA PRO A 212 28.31 -29.78 -0.72
C PRO A 212 26.99 -29.22 -1.26
N GLY A 213 27.07 -28.15 -2.04
CA GLY A 213 25.92 -27.40 -2.54
C GLY A 213 25.39 -26.30 -1.63
N SER A 214 26.00 -26.09 -0.44
CA SER A 214 25.65 -24.98 0.44
C SER A 214 26.10 -23.62 -0.12
N ARG A 215 25.27 -22.58 0.05
CA ARG A 215 25.61 -21.21 -0.38
C ARG A 215 25.98 -20.35 0.82
N TYR A 216 27.12 -19.69 0.75
CA TYR A 216 27.60 -18.78 1.79
C TYR A 216 26.70 -17.54 1.92
N ILE A 217 26.39 -17.13 3.16
CA ILE A 217 25.76 -15.84 3.46
C ILE A 217 26.76 -14.91 4.14
N GLU A 218 27.25 -15.26 5.32
CA GLU A 218 28.00 -14.35 6.18
C GLU A 218 28.86 -15.10 7.20
N VAL A 219 29.86 -14.40 7.75
CA VAL A 219 30.67 -14.83 8.90
C VAL A 219 30.58 -13.72 9.93
N SER A 220 30.14 -14.08 11.13
CA SER A 220 30.29 -13.24 12.31
C SER A 220 31.72 -13.34 12.82
N ARG A 221 32.28 -12.22 13.25
CA ARG A 221 33.61 -12.16 13.88
C ARG A 221 33.48 -11.54 15.25
N ASN A 222 34.18 -12.11 16.22
CA ASN A 222 34.26 -11.60 17.58
C ASN A 222 35.07 -10.28 17.63
N GLU A 223 35.03 -9.60 18.77
CA GLU A 223 35.78 -8.35 19.02
C GLU A 223 37.30 -8.50 18.80
N ALA A 224 37.83 -9.72 18.95
CA ALA A 224 39.22 -10.07 18.65
C ALA A 224 39.51 -10.30 17.14
N GLY A 225 38.49 -10.21 16.28
CA GLY A 225 38.60 -10.44 14.83
C GLY A 225 38.58 -11.91 14.40
N GLU A 226 38.49 -12.84 15.35
CA GLU A 226 38.36 -14.29 15.10
C GLU A 226 36.95 -14.65 14.64
N LYS A 227 36.83 -15.73 13.85
CA LYS A 227 35.53 -16.20 13.34
C LYS A 227 34.74 -16.78 14.50
N ASP A 228 33.54 -16.27 14.72
CA ASP A 228 32.64 -16.76 15.79
C ASP A 228 31.69 -17.82 15.25
N TYR A 229 31.00 -17.52 14.16
CA TYR A 229 30.19 -18.48 13.43
C TYR A 229 30.06 -18.06 11.97
N SER A 230 29.70 -19.01 11.11
CA SER A 230 29.39 -18.76 9.71
C SER A 230 27.97 -19.20 9.38
N LEU A 231 27.23 -18.34 8.68
CA LEU A 231 25.87 -18.58 8.26
C LEU A 231 25.86 -19.07 6.81
N TRP A 232 25.29 -20.26 6.60
CA TRP A 232 25.20 -20.92 5.30
C TRP A 232 23.77 -21.31 4.97
N LEU A 233 23.45 -21.31 3.68
CA LEU A 233 22.21 -21.89 3.14
C LEU A 233 22.47 -23.33 2.76
N VAL A 234 21.90 -24.26 3.51
CA VAL A 234 22.08 -25.70 3.30
C VAL A 234 20.85 -26.26 2.58
N PRO A 235 21.00 -27.13 1.56
CA PRO A 235 19.86 -27.79 0.95
C PRO A 235 19.04 -28.58 1.98
N SER A 236 17.71 -28.41 2.01
CA SER A 236 16.84 -29.03 3.03
C SER A 236 16.83 -30.55 2.99
N ARG A 237 17.24 -31.15 1.86
CA ARG A 237 17.35 -32.61 1.70
C ARG A 237 18.57 -33.20 2.42
N VAL A 238 19.54 -32.38 2.82
CA VAL A 238 20.77 -32.84 3.49
C VAL A 238 20.59 -32.77 5.00
N LYS A 239 20.74 -33.91 5.68
CA LYS A 239 20.79 -33.96 7.15
C LYS A 239 22.13 -33.38 7.62
N VAL A 240 22.07 -32.26 8.32
CA VAL A 240 23.19 -31.67 9.05
C VAL A 240 23.13 -32.21 10.48
N LYS A 241 24.26 -32.63 11.06
CA LYS A 241 24.35 -32.96 12.48
C LYS A 241 24.20 -31.66 13.27
N GLY A 242 23.20 -31.56 14.15
CA GLY A 242 23.04 -30.40 15.05
C GLY A 242 21.82 -29.50 14.80
N CYS A 243 20.81 -29.96 14.04
CA CYS A 243 19.46 -29.39 14.10
C CYS A 243 18.48 -30.44 14.61
#